data_AF-A0A0K9CM68-F1
#
_entry.id   AF-A0A0K9CM68-F1
#
_cell.length_a   1.000
_cell.length_b   1.000
_cell.length_c   1.000
_cell.angle_alpha   90.00
_cell.angle_beta   90.00
_cell.angle_gamma   90.00
#
_symmetry.space_group_name_H-M   'P 1'
#
loop_
_entity.id
_entity.type
_entity.pdbx_description
1 polymer ?
#
loop_
_entity_poly.entity_id
_entity_poly.type
_entity_poly.pdbx_seq_one_letter_code
_entity_poly.pdbx_strand_id
1 'polypeptide(L)'
;MFSGYLTIEEKIDQKNYILRLPNKEVKELFKDSFLEKYFGRGNKLSDLMEALIENRIDEYEEKLQEILLTSVSYNDTKKGNETFYHGLIMGMGLYLEGEYITKSNIESGLGRYDFSVEPKNKNKRAFIMEFKSTDSVEKLEEVSKEALEQIEAKKYDISLKQNGIKEITYLGIAFCGKKIKISYK
;
A
#
# COMPACT_ATOMS: atom_id res chain seq x y z
N MET A 1 -32.65 2.36 -12.39
CA MET A 1 -31.38 3.01 -12.76
C MET A 1 -30.27 2.32 -12.00
N PHE A 2 -29.47 1.47 -12.65
CA PHE A 2 -28.34 0.81 -12.01
C PHE A 2 -27.15 1.79 -12.03
N SER A 3 -26.60 2.08 -10.86
CA SER A 3 -25.53 3.04 -10.63
C SER A 3 -24.24 2.61 -11.34
N GLY A 4 -23.93 3.22 -12.48
CA GLY A 4 -22.77 2.90 -13.33
C GLY A 4 -21.40 3.31 -12.77
N TYR A 5 -21.18 3.26 -11.46
CA TYR A 5 -19.91 3.67 -10.84
C TYR A 5 -18.88 2.54 -10.71
N LEU A 6 -19.31 1.28 -10.74
CA LEU A 6 -18.45 0.12 -10.57
C LEU A 6 -18.71 -0.86 -11.71
N THR A 7 -17.65 -1.33 -12.37
CA THR A 7 -17.75 -2.37 -13.41
C THR A 7 -17.33 -3.70 -12.83
N ILE A 8 -18.14 -4.72 -13.07
CA ILE A 8 -17.81 -6.10 -12.70
C ILE A 8 -16.63 -6.53 -13.59
N GLU A 9 -15.49 -6.76 -12.97
CA GLU A 9 -14.30 -7.32 -13.61
C GLU A 9 -14.43 -8.83 -13.72
N GLU A 10 -14.90 -9.46 -12.64
CA GLU A 10 -15.07 -10.90 -12.58
C GLU A 10 -16.23 -11.26 -11.64
N LYS A 11 -16.97 -12.31 -11.99
CA LYS A 11 -18.06 -12.82 -11.16
C LYS A 11 -17.57 -14.09 -10.45
N ILE A 12 -17.39 -14.00 -9.14
CA ILE A 12 -16.90 -15.12 -8.32
C ILE A 12 -18.07 -16.06 -7.96
N ASP A 13 -19.24 -15.50 -7.63
CA ASP A 13 -20.45 -16.28 -7.33
C ASP A 13 -21.73 -15.45 -7.54
N GLN A 14 -22.92 -16.01 -7.29
CA GLN A 14 -24.23 -15.34 -7.40
C GLN A 14 -24.30 -14.00 -6.65
N LYS A 15 -23.55 -13.84 -5.55
CA LYS A 15 -23.54 -12.61 -4.73
C LYS A 15 -22.20 -11.89 -4.61
N ASN A 16 -21.11 -12.47 -5.15
CA ASN A 16 -19.76 -11.91 -4.98
C ASN A 16 -19.15 -11.53 -6.33
N TYR A 17 -18.67 -10.30 -6.44
CA TYR A 17 -18.15 -9.70 -7.67
C TYR A 17 -16.81 -9.01 -7.37
N ILE A 18 -15.82 -9.23 -8.23
CA ILE A 18 -14.65 -8.36 -8.30
C ILE A 18 -15.07 -7.13 -9.07
N LEU A 19 -14.93 -5.96 -8.44
CA LEU A 19 -15.32 -4.69 -9.01
C LEU A 19 -14.05 -3.91 -9.37
N ARG A 20 -13.96 -3.47 -10.62
CA ARG A 20 -12.97 -2.49 -11.05
C ARG A 20 -13.59 -1.11 -11.06
N LEU A 21 -12.82 -0.11 -10.66
CA LEU A 21 -13.13 1.30 -10.90
C LEU A 21 -12.97 1.56 -12.42
N PRO A 22 -14.07 1.78 -13.17
CA PRO A 22 -14.02 1.64 -14.62
C PRO A 22 -13.54 2.88 -15.36
N ASN A 23 -13.77 4.06 -14.78
CA ASN A 23 -13.64 5.33 -15.45
C ASN A 23 -12.58 6.18 -14.77
N LYS A 24 -11.73 6.83 -15.56
CA LYS A 24 -10.72 7.79 -15.07
C LYS A 24 -11.36 8.82 -14.12
N GLU A 25 -12.53 9.35 -14.45
CA GLU A 25 -13.25 10.31 -13.60
C GLU A 25 -13.67 9.75 -12.23
N VAL A 26 -14.12 8.49 -12.14
CA VAL A 26 -14.50 7.90 -10.84
C VAL A 26 -13.27 7.64 -9.99
N LYS A 27 -12.15 7.30 -10.63
CA LYS A 27 -10.86 7.12 -9.98
C LYS A 27 -10.25 8.46 -9.55
N GLU A 28 -10.34 9.48 -10.39
CA GLU A 28 -9.94 10.87 -10.07
C GLU A 28 -10.81 11.43 -8.95
N LEU A 29 -12.12 11.22 -8.98
CA LEU A 29 -13.02 11.65 -7.91
C LEU A 29 -12.80 10.87 -6.61
N PHE A 30 -12.49 9.57 -6.69
CA PHE A 30 -12.06 8.78 -5.53
C PHE A 30 -10.72 9.29 -4.99
N LYS A 31 -9.77 9.58 -5.89
CA LYS A 31 -8.48 10.17 -5.53
C LYS A 31 -8.70 11.51 -4.84
N ASP A 32 -9.39 12.46 -5.47
CA ASP A 32 -9.64 13.80 -4.93
C ASP A 32 -10.38 13.74 -3.60
N SER A 33 -11.44 12.92 -3.47
CA SER A 33 -12.19 12.79 -2.21
C SER A 33 -11.42 12.05 -1.11
N PHE A 34 -10.62 11.03 -1.45
CA PHE A 34 -9.73 10.36 -0.50
C PHE A 34 -8.61 11.29 -0.04
N LEU A 35 -7.99 12.00 -0.99
CA LEU A 35 -6.94 12.98 -0.74
C LEU A 35 -7.45 14.09 0.16
N GLU A 36 -8.60 14.68 -0.16
CA GLU A 36 -9.22 15.73 0.63
C GLU A 36 -9.60 15.24 2.04
N LYS A 37 -10.20 14.04 2.15
CA LYS A 37 -10.65 13.48 3.43
C LYS A 37 -9.50 13.16 4.40
N TYR A 38 -8.42 12.56 3.90
CA TYR A 38 -7.34 12.07 4.76
C TYR A 38 -6.16 13.05 4.89
N PHE A 39 -6.00 13.99 3.95
CA PHE A 39 -4.84 14.87 3.89
C PHE A 39 -5.18 16.37 3.84
N GLY A 40 -6.44 16.74 3.56
CA GLY A 40 -6.86 18.14 3.43
C GLY A 40 -6.08 18.91 2.35
N ARG A 41 -6.05 20.25 2.44
CA ARG A 41 -5.14 21.10 1.66
C ARG A 41 -3.76 21.11 2.33
N GLY A 42 -2.91 20.12 2.06
CA GLY A 42 -1.57 20.08 2.64
C GLY A 42 -0.58 19.16 1.93
N ASN A 43 0.71 19.40 2.15
CA ASN A 43 1.83 18.69 1.52
C ASN A 43 2.15 17.33 2.18
N LYS A 44 1.40 16.90 3.20
CA LYS A 44 1.77 15.70 3.98
C LYS A 44 1.84 14.42 3.14
N LEU A 45 0.93 14.27 2.18
CA LEU A 45 0.97 13.12 1.28
C LEU A 45 2.12 13.21 0.27
N SER A 46 2.38 14.40 -0.29
CA SER A 46 3.49 14.57 -1.23
C SER A 46 4.81 14.27 -0.53
N ASP A 47 5.00 14.77 0.68
CA ASP A 47 6.22 14.57 1.46
C ASP A 47 6.38 13.08 1.87
N LEU A 48 5.28 12.41 2.21
CA LEU A 48 5.29 10.96 2.48
C LEU A 48 5.73 10.20 1.22
N MET A 49 5.11 10.47 0.08
CA MET A 49 5.38 9.76 -1.16
C MET A 49 6.78 10.06 -1.70
N GLU A 50 7.28 11.27 -1.51
CA GLU A 50 8.64 11.68 -1.81
C GLU A 50 9.65 10.89 -0.97
N ALA A 51 9.43 10.78 0.35
CA ALA A 51 10.27 9.96 1.22
C ALA A 51 10.32 8.49 0.78
N LEU A 52 9.19 7.93 0.30
CA LEU A 52 9.17 6.57 -0.26
C LEU A 52 10.04 6.47 -1.51
N ILE A 53 9.78 7.28 -2.54
CA ILE A 53 10.47 7.16 -3.84
C ILE A 53 11.96 7.48 -3.75
N GLU A 54 12.36 8.34 -2.82
CA GLU A 54 13.76 8.68 -2.53
C GLU A 54 14.41 7.71 -1.51
N ASN A 55 13.70 6.64 -1.13
CA ASN A 55 14.17 5.57 -0.27
C ASN A 55 14.60 6.04 1.14
N ARG A 56 14.00 7.12 1.66
CA ARG A 56 14.14 7.59 3.04
C ARG A 56 13.11 6.90 3.93
N ILE A 57 13.33 5.61 4.20
CA ILE A 57 12.33 4.76 4.85
C ILE A 57 12.03 5.18 6.29
N ASP A 58 13.02 5.68 7.03
CA ASP A 58 12.81 6.18 8.39
C ASP A 58 11.88 7.41 8.40
N GLU A 59 12.07 8.33 7.45
CA GLU A 59 11.17 9.48 7.29
C GLU A 59 9.77 9.05 6.80
N TYR A 60 9.70 8.05 5.92
CA TYR A 60 8.43 7.45 5.50
C TYR A 60 7.66 6.83 6.68
N GLU A 61 8.36 6.11 7.56
CA GLU A 61 7.79 5.54 8.80
C GLU A 61 7.20 6.66 9.69
N GLU A 62 7.97 7.70 9.97
CA GLU A 62 7.53 8.82 10.81
C GLU A 62 6.30 9.53 10.25
N LYS A 63 6.33 9.88 8.95
CA LYS A 63 5.20 10.57 8.29
C LYS A 63 3.96 9.69 8.20
N LEU A 64 4.11 8.40 7.90
CA LEU A 64 2.98 7.47 7.85
C LEU A 64 2.33 7.34 9.23
N GLN A 65 3.12 7.26 10.29
CA GLN A 65 2.62 7.27 11.65
C GLN A 65 1.88 8.57 11.99
N GLU A 66 2.38 9.73 11.57
CA GLU A 66 1.71 11.02 11.76
C GLU A 66 0.33 11.05 11.10
N ILE A 67 0.21 10.51 9.88
CA ILE A 67 -1.07 10.40 9.17
C ILE A 67 -2.03 9.46 9.91
N LEU A 68 -1.55 8.32 10.41
CA LEU A 68 -2.38 7.41 11.22
C LEU A 68 -2.84 8.07 12.53
N LEU A 69 -2.00 8.88 13.16
CA LEU A 69 -2.34 9.61 14.37
C LEU A 69 -3.45 10.65 14.13
N THR A 70 -3.35 11.40 13.03
CA THR A 70 -4.20 12.55 12.73
C THR A 70 -5.50 12.21 11.99
N SER A 71 -5.48 11.21 11.11
CA SER A 71 -6.57 10.97 10.14
C SER A 71 -7.34 9.68 10.36
N VAL A 72 -6.92 8.82 11.30
CA VAL A 72 -7.56 7.52 11.55
C VAL A 72 -8.26 7.51 12.90
N SER A 73 -9.50 7.00 12.96
CA SER A 73 -10.20 6.84 14.24
C SER A 73 -9.80 5.53 14.94
N TYR A 74 -9.95 5.48 16.26
CA TYR A 74 -9.70 4.24 17.03
C TYR A 74 -10.62 3.08 16.60
N ASN A 75 -11.78 3.39 16.01
CA ASN A 75 -12.71 2.39 15.51
C ASN A 75 -12.26 1.75 14.19
N ASP A 76 -11.49 2.49 13.38
CA ASP A 76 -10.92 2.00 12.11
C ASP A 76 -9.74 1.04 12.36
N THR A 77 -9.02 1.24 13.46
CA THR A 77 -7.87 0.42 13.87
C THR A 77 -8.24 -0.70 14.84
N LYS A 78 -9.52 -1.08 14.97
CA LYS A 78 -9.92 -2.18 15.85
C LYS A 78 -9.21 -3.48 15.43
N LYS A 79 -8.65 -4.16 16.44
CA LYS A 79 -7.93 -5.45 16.41
C LYS A 79 -7.77 -6.09 15.03
N GLY A 80 -6.55 -6.04 14.51
CA GLY A 80 -6.14 -6.92 13.42
C GLY A 80 -6.63 -6.57 12.02
N ASN A 81 -7.12 -5.36 11.76
CA ASN A 81 -7.66 -5.00 10.45
C ASN A 81 -6.56 -4.61 9.44
N GLU A 82 -5.76 -5.59 8.99
CA GLU A 82 -4.77 -5.42 7.91
C GLU A 82 -5.41 -4.85 6.65
N THR A 83 -6.66 -5.21 6.36
CA THR A 83 -7.43 -4.71 5.22
C THR A 83 -7.62 -3.20 5.25
N PHE A 84 -7.76 -2.59 6.43
CA PHE A 84 -7.84 -1.13 6.56
C PHE A 84 -6.51 -0.46 6.18
N TYR A 85 -5.39 -0.90 6.76
CA TYR A 85 -4.07 -0.32 6.48
C TYR A 85 -3.69 -0.51 5.02
N HIS A 86 -3.97 -1.69 4.46
CA HIS A 86 -3.79 -1.98 3.05
C HIS A 86 -4.59 -1.02 2.17
N GLY A 87 -5.89 -0.84 2.44
CA GLY A 87 -6.74 0.09 1.68
C GLY A 87 -6.28 1.55 1.79
N LEU A 88 -5.83 1.97 2.98
CA LEU A 88 -5.28 3.30 3.19
C LEU A 88 -4.01 3.52 2.35
N ILE A 89 -3.00 2.65 2.47
CA ILE A 89 -1.74 2.77 1.73
C ILE A 89 -1.96 2.67 0.22
N MET A 90 -2.86 1.79 -0.23
CA MET A 90 -3.24 1.70 -1.64
C MET A 90 -3.87 3.01 -2.14
N GLY A 91 -4.77 3.61 -1.35
CA GLY A 91 -5.36 4.92 -1.68
C GLY A 91 -4.30 6.02 -1.76
N MET A 92 -3.31 6.01 -0.86
CA MET A 92 -2.18 6.93 -0.92
C MET A 92 -1.32 6.71 -2.17
N GLY A 93 -1.10 5.45 -2.57
CA GLY A 93 -0.34 5.08 -3.77
C GLY A 93 -0.91 5.64 -5.08
N LEU A 94 -2.21 5.98 -5.13
CA LEU A 94 -2.82 6.67 -6.27
C LEU A 94 -2.15 8.01 -6.60
N TYR A 95 -1.44 8.60 -5.64
CA TYR A 95 -0.62 9.79 -5.85
C TYR A 95 0.51 9.54 -6.88
N LEU A 96 1.10 8.35 -6.88
CA LEU A 96 2.26 8.00 -7.69
C LEU A 96 1.93 7.57 -9.13
N GLU A 97 0.66 7.43 -9.50
CA GLU A 97 0.24 6.84 -10.79
C GLU A 97 0.74 7.57 -12.05
N GLY A 98 1.17 8.83 -11.92
CA GLY A 98 1.84 9.55 -13.00
C GLY A 98 3.12 8.85 -13.44
N GLU A 99 3.96 8.42 -12.50
CA GLU A 99 5.30 7.89 -12.74
C GLU A 99 5.45 6.40 -12.41
N TYR A 100 4.55 5.86 -11.59
CA TYR A 100 4.56 4.49 -11.10
C TYR A 100 3.25 3.76 -11.44
N ILE A 101 3.31 2.44 -11.36
CA ILE A 101 2.20 1.51 -11.48
C ILE A 101 2.07 0.86 -10.11
N THR A 102 0.98 1.14 -9.41
CA THR A 102 0.67 0.52 -8.12
C THR A 102 -0.16 -0.74 -8.34
N LYS A 103 0.23 -1.83 -7.68
CA LYS A 103 -0.41 -3.14 -7.79
C LYS A 103 -0.66 -3.68 -6.39
N SER A 104 -1.83 -4.26 -6.15
CA SER A 104 -2.15 -4.89 -4.87
C SER A 104 -2.63 -6.31 -5.08
N ASN A 105 -2.37 -7.20 -4.12
CA ASN A 105 -3.02 -8.51 -4.09
C ASN A 105 -2.74 -9.39 -5.33
N ILE A 106 -1.60 -9.16 -6.00
CA ILE A 106 -1.21 -9.87 -7.23
C ILE A 106 -0.36 -11.10 -6.89
N GLU A 107 -0.65 -12.22 -7.56
CA GLU A 107 0.18 -13.43 -7.48
C GLU A 107 1.56 -13.19 -8.14
N SER A 108 2.63 -13.46 -7.40
CA SER A 108 4.02 -13.37 -7.88
C SER A 108 4.90 -14.36 -7.12
N GLY A 109 5.87 -14.97 -7.80
CA GLY A 109 6.75 -15.98 -7.19
C GLY A 109 5.94 -17.16 -6.65
N LEU A 110 5.99 -17.38 -5.33
CA LEU A 110 5.32 -18.48 -4.61
C LEU A 110 4.12 -18.03 -3.75
N GLY A 111 3.56 -16.83 -3.98
CA GLY A 111 2.47 -16.29 -3.17
C GLY A 111 1.85 -15.01 -3.72
N ARG A 112 1.20 -14.24 -2.84
CA ARG A 112 0.59 -12.93 -3.12
C ARG A 112 1.20 -11.91 -2.17
N TYR A 113 1.81 -10.85 -2.71
CA TYR A 113 2.20 -9.71 -1.90
C TYR A 113 1.03 -8.75 -1.75
N ASP A 114 1.02 -8.02 -0.65
CA ASP A 114 -0.02 -7.03 -0.39
C ASP A 114 0.05 -5.88 -1.39
N PHE A 115 1.22 -5.25 -1.55
CA PHE A 115 1.33 -4.05 -2.38
C PHE A 115 2.69 -3.93 -3.08
N SER A 116 2.71 -3.45 -4.31
CA SER A 116 3.93 -3.07 -5.02
C SER A 116 3.78 -1.77 -5.78
N VAL A 117 4.89 -1.05 -5.88
CA VAL A 117 5.02 0.23 -6.56
C VAL A 117 6.11 0.05 -7.61
N GLU A 118 5.70 -0.15 -8.86
CA GLU A 118 6.59 -0.42 -9.99
C GLU A 118 6.78 0.86 -10.83
N PRO A 119 8.01 1.34 -11.05
CA PRO A 119 8.22 2.53 -11.86
C PRO A 119 7.96 2.23 -13.34
N LYS A 120 7.40 3.22 -14.05
CA LYS A 120 7.29 3.19 -15.51
C LYS A 120 8.67 3.32 -16.15
N ASN A 121 9.54 4.15 -15.58
CA ASN A 121 10.95 4.24 -15.94
C ASN A 121 11.74 3.16 -15.19
N LYS A 122 12.21 2.12 -15.88
CA LYS A 122 12.90 0.96 -15.28
C LYS A 122 14.25 1.28 -14.62
N ASN A 123 14.76 2.50 -14.79
CA ASN A 123 15.95 2.98 -14.07
C ASN A 123 15.62 3.55 -12.68
N LYS A 124 14.34 3.79 -12.37
CA LYS A 124 13.90 4.15 -11.01
C LYS A 124 13.72 2.87 -10.17
N ARG A 125 13.66 3.05 -8.85
CA ARG A 125 13.47 1.98 -7.86
C ARG A 125 12.03 1.50 -7.79
N ALA A 126 11.82 0.20 -7.60
CA ALA A 126 10.53 -0.37 -7.24
C ALA A 126 10.44 -0.70 -5.75
N PHE A 127 9.22 -0.85 -5.24
CA PHE A 127 8.97 -1.21 -3.85
C PHE A 127 8.02 -2.40 -3.77
N ILE A 128 8.30 -3.33 -2.87
CA ILE A 128 7.40 -4.43 -2.51
C ILE A 128 7.10 -4.28 -1.02
N MET A 129 5.83 -4.31 -0.66
CA MET A 129 5.37 -4.14 0.71
C MET A 129 4.52 -5.33 1.14
N GLU A 130 4.73 -5.77 2.37
CA GLU A 130 3.92 -6.76 3.08
C GLU A 130 3.47 -6.13 4.40
N PHE A 131 2.18 -6.26 4.70
CA PHE A 131 1.56 -5.66 5.87
C PHE A 131 1.22 -6.73 6.90
N LYS A 132 1.47 -6.43 8.18
CA LYS A 132 1.07 -7.27 9.31
C LYS A 132 0.48 -6.42 10.41
N SER A 133 -0.44 -6.99 11.18
CA SER A 133 -1.00 -6.34 12.35
C SER A 133 -0.76 -7.15 13.63
N THR A 134 -0.60 -6.44 14.74
CA THR A 134 -0.41 -7.03 16.07
C THR A 134 -1.17 -6.23 17.12
N ASP A 135 -1.56 -6.91 18.19
CA ASP A 135 -2.19 -6.30 19.37
C ASP A 135 -1.14 -5.84 20.42
N SER A 136 0.16 -6.05 20.16
CA SER A 136 1.25 -5.67 21.08
C SER A 136 2.28 -4.77 20.41
N VAL A 137 2.52 -3.61 21.02
CA VAL A 137 3.55 -2.64 20.60
C VAL A 137 4.95 -3.25 20.69
N GLU A 138 5.20 -4.10 21.67
CA GLU A 138 6.51 -4.73 21.89
C GLU A 138 6.88 -5.70 20.76
N LYS A 139 5.87 -6.24 20.06
CA LYS A 139 6.05 -7.17 18.94
C LYS A 139 6.19 -6.49 17.59
N LEU A 140 6.01 -5.18 17.50
CA LEU A 140 6.03 -4.47 16.21
C LEU A 140 7.30 -4.74 15.40
N GLU A 141 8.46 -4.68 16.06
CA GLU A 141 9.77 -4.90 15.45
C GLU A 141 9.98 -6.35 14.96
N GLU A 142 9.48 -7.33 15.73
CA GLU A 142 9.52 -8.74 15.35
C GLU A 142 8.63 -8.99 14.13
N VAL A 143 7.38 -8.51 14.20
CA VAL A 143 6.36 -8.68 13.16
C VAL A 143 6.74 -7.97 11.85
N SER A 144 7.40 -6.81 11.91
CA SER A 144 7.88 -6.12 10.70
C SER A 144 8.99 -6.91 10.01
N LYS A 145 9.84 -7.61 10.77
CA LYS A 145 10.87 -8.50 10.22
C LYS A 145 10.26 -9.77 9.63
N GLU A 146 9.28 -10.38 10.28
CA GLU A 146 8.53 -11.51 9.72
C GLU A 146 7.90 -11.16 8.37
N ALA A 147 7.31 -9.96 8.24
CA ALA A 147 6.77 -9.47 6.98
C ALA A 147 7.85 -9.34 5.89
N LEU A 148 9.04 -8.82 6.26
CA LEU A 148 10.17 -8.70 5.35
C LEU A 148 10.71 -10.09 4.91
N GLU A 149 10.83 -11.03 5.84
CA GLU A 149 11.23 -12.41 5.57
C GLU A 149 10.24 -13.11 4.63
N GLN A 150 8.94 -12.85 4.79
CA GLN A 150 7.91 -13.38 3.91
C GLN A 150 8.10 -12.93 2.46
N ILE A 151 8.45 -11.64 2.23
CA ILE A 151 8.74 -11.12 0.88
C ILE A 151 9.90 -11.90 0.24
N GLU A 152 10.98 -12.13 0.99
CA GLU A 152 12.16 -12.86 0.51
C GLU A 152 11.85 -14.33 0.22
N ALA A 153 11.23 -15.02 1.18
CA ALA A 153 10.92 -16.45 1.08
C ALA A 153 10.01 -16.74 -0.12
N LYS A 154 9.08 -15.83 -0.41
CA LYS A 154 8.14 -15.97 -1.53
C LYS A 154 8.67 -15.46 -2.86
N LYS A 155 9.85 -14.82 -2.88
CA LYS A 155 10.55 -14.32 -4.08
C LYS A 155 9.67 -13.41 -4.94
N TYR A 156 8.97 -12.48 -4.28
CA TYR A 156 8.02 -11.58 -4.94
C TYR A 156 8.66 -10.69 -6.01
N ASP A 157 9.97 -10.49 -5.94
CA ASP A 157 10.80 -9.70 -6.85
C ASP A 157 11.05 -10.33 -8.21
N ILE A 158 10.84 -11.64 -8.39
CA ILE A 158 11.14 -12.35 -9.65
C ILE A 158 10.45 -11.66 -10.84
N SER A 159 9.16 -11.34 -10.73
CA SER A 159 8.40 -10.72 -11.81
C SER A 159 8.90 -9.30 -12.14
N LEU A 160 9.29 -8.52 -11.13
CA LEU A 160 9.85 -7.18 -11.32
C LEU A 160 11.22 -7.23 -11.99
N LYS A 161 12.08 -8.18 -11.58
CA LYS A 161 13.40 -8.39 -12.20
C LYS A 161 13.26 -8.83 -13.66
N GLN A 162 12.32 -9.72 -13.97
CA GLN A 162 12.00 -10.11 -15.35
C GLN A 162 11.52 -8.92 -16.20
N ASN A 163 10.81 -7.97 -15.59
CA ASN A 163 10.37 -6.73 -16.24
C ASN A 163 11.50 -5.66 -16.36
N GLY A 164 12.74 -6.01 -16.05
CA GLY A 164 13.92 -5.16 -16.22
C GLY A 164 14.15 -4.15 -15.11
N ILE A 165 13.46 -4.27 -13.97
CA ILE A 165 13.71 -3.44 -12.79
C ILE A 165 15.03 -3.87 -12.14
N LYS A 166 15.92 -2.89 -11.90
CA LYS A 166 17.25 -3.13 -11.33
C LYS A 166 17.30 -2.97 -9.82
N GLU A 167 16.60 -1.96 -9.30
CA GLU A 167 16.58 -1.65 -7.88
C GLU A 167 15.19 -1.91 -7.31
N ILE A 168 15.14 -2.72 -6.25
CA ILE A 168 13.90 -3.07 -5.56
C ILE A 168 14.17 -2.97 -4.06
N THR A 169 13.33 -2.24 -3.35
CA THR A 169 13.34 -2.21 -1.88
C THR A 169 12.16 -3.00 -1.34
N TYR A 170 12.43 -3.83 -0.34
CA TYR A 170 11.41 -4.59 0.37
C TYR A 170 11.04 -3.87 1.65
N LEU A 171 9.76 -3.81 1.99
CA LEU A 171 9.27 -3.21 3.21
C LEU A 171 8.31 -4.19 3.91
N GLY A 172 8.71 -4.68 5.07
CA GLY A 172 7.80 -5.32 6.01
C GLY A 172 7.25 -4.28 6.97
N ILE A 173 5.93 -4.06 6.96
CA ILE A 173 5.29 -3.02 7.80
C ILE A 173 4.36 -3.68 8.81
N ALA A 174 4.63 -3.43 10.09
CA ALA A 174 3.80 -3.88 11.21
C ALA A 174 2.96 -2.72 11.77
N PHE A 175 1.70 -3.00 12.08
CA PHE A 175 0.75 -2.05 12.66
C PHE A 175 0.26 -2.52 14.02
N CYS A 176 0.21 -1.62 15.01
CA CYS A 176 -0.42 -1.83 16.32
C CYS A 176 -1.28 -0.60 16.64
N GLY A 177 -2.53 -0.64 16.20
CA GLY A 177 -3.39 0.53 16.22
C GLY A 177 -2.79 1.65 15.35
N LYS A 178 -2.42 2.77 15.98
CA LYS A 178 -1.81 3.92 15.29
C LYS A 178 -0.28 3.90 15.29
N LYS A 179 0.34 2.96 16.00
CA LYS A 179 1.80 2.80 16.02
C LYS A 179 2.23 1.86 14.92
N ILE A 180 3.36 2.16 14.29
CA ILE A 180 3.90 1.34 13.21
C ILE A 180 5.37 1.03 13.41
N LYS A 181 5.84 0.01 12.71
CA LYS A 181 7.26 -0.23 12.50
C LYS A 181 7.52 -0.78 11.11
N ILE A 182 8.59 -0.32 10.48
CA ILE A 182 9.03 -0.75 9.16
C ILE A 182 10.40 -1.40 9.29
N SER A 183 10.53 -2.59 8.71
CA SER A 183 11.81 -3.23 8.42
C SER A 183 12.00 -3.27 6.92
N TYR A 184 13.20 -2.92 6.43
CA TYR A 184 13.46 -2.80 5.00
C TYR A 184 14.80 -3.37 4.58
N LYS A 185 14.92 -3.68 3.28
CA LYS A 185 16.14 -4.18 2.63
C LYS A 185 16.25 -3.63 1.21
#